data_AF-D4P1T0-F1
#
_entry.id   AF-D4P1T0-F1
#
_cell.length_a   1.000
_cell.length_b   1.000
_cell.length_c   1.000
_cell.angle_alpha   90.00
_cell.angle_beta   90.00
_cell.angle_gamma   90.00
#
_symmetry.space_group_name_H-M   'P 1'
#
loop_
_entity.id
_entity.type
_entity.pdbx_description
1 polymer ?
#
loop_
_entity_poly.entity_id
_entity_poly.type
_entity_poly.pdbx_seq_one_letter_code
_entity_poly.pdbx_strand_id
1 'polypeptide(L)' 'IGWTGGYVLLLVLLASQIRRFGKFTAPDFVAERYGSPTAHLLAAVISTAISVIYCVAQFKGLA' A
#
# COMPACT_ATOMS: atom_id res chain seq x y z
N ILE A 1 3.40 -6.99 23.09
CA ILE A 1 3.98 -5.61 23.15
C ILE A 1 4.79 -5.24 21.89
N GLY A 2 5.47 -6.18 21.20
CA GLY A 2 6.21 -5.85 19.96
C GLY A 2 5.38 -5.27 18.80
N TRP A 3 4.10 -5.65 18.71
CA TRP A 3 3.18 -5.18 17.65
C TRP A 3 2.87 -3.68 17.73
N THR A 4 2.73 -3.14 18.95
CA THR A 4 2.44 -1.73 19.17
C THR A 4 3.62 -0.84 18.76
N GLY A 5 4.85 -1.23 19.13
CA GLY A 5 6.06 -0.51 18.72
C GLY A 5 6.27 -0.53 17.20
N GLY A 6 5.99 -1.67 16.57
CA GLY A 6 6.04 -1.81 15.11
C GLY A 6 5.06 -0.86 14.40
N TYR A 7 3.81 -0.78 14.88
CA TYR A 7 2.85 0.16 14.29
C TYR A 7 3.19 1.61 14.52
N VAL A 8 3.67 1.98 15.69
CA VAL A 8 4.10 3.37 15.94
C VAL A 8 5.24 3.74 14.99
N LEU A 9 6.23 2.87 14.82
CA LEU A 9 7.34 3.10 13.89
C LEU A 9 6.85 3.21 12.44
N LEU A 10 5.98 2.29 11.99
CA LEU A 10 5.37 2.35 10.66
C LEU A 10 4.60 3.65 10.46
N LEU A 11 3.80 4.08 11.43
CA LEU A 11 3.05 5.32 11.35
C LEU A 11 3.97 6.53 11.27
N VAL A 12 5.03 6.60 12.08
CA VAL A 12 5.99 7.73 12.03
C VAL A 12 6.67 7.82 10.66
N LEU A 13 7.13 6.69 10.13
CA LEU A 13 7.85 6.66 8.85
C LEU A 13 6.91 6.87 7.66
N LEU A 14 5.78 6.16 7.63
CA LEU A 14 4.87 6.15 6.49
C LEU A 14 3.95 7.37 6.47
N ALA A 15 3.40 7.81 7.61
CA ALA A 15 2.51 8.97 7.64
C ALA A 15 3.24 10.26 7.21
N SER A 16 4.54 10.36 7.46
CA SER A 16 5.38 11.46 6.97
C SER A 16 5.43 11.50 5.44
N GLN A 17 5.63 10.35 4.79
CA GLN A 17 5.62 10.25 3.33
C GLN A 17 4.22 10.54 2.77
N ILE A 18 3.17 9.95 3.34
CA ILE A 18 1.79 10.14 2.87
C ILE A 18 1.38 11.63 2.91
N ARG A 19 1.71 12.35 3.99
CA ARG A 19 1.41 13.80 4.11
C ARG A 19 2.13 14.67 3.08
N ARG A 20 3.32 14.27 2.63
CA ARG A 20 4.10 15.03 1.64
C ARG A 20 3.64 14.80 0.21
N PHE A 21 3.19 13.59 -0.13
CA PHE A 21 2.81 13.25 -1.50
C PHE A 21 1.36 13.63 -1.84
N GLY A 22 0.46 13.72 -0.85
CA GLY A 22 -0.91 14.22 -1.07
C GLY A 22 -1.78 13.38 -2.02
N LYS A 23 -1.32 12.18 -2.40
CA LYS A 23 -2.05 11.20 -3.21
C LYS A 23 -2.58 10.09 -2.30
N PHE A 24 -3.81 9.66 -2.56
CA PHE A 24 -4.51 8.70 -1.70
C PHE A 24 -4.40 7.25 -2.18
N THR A 25 -3.73 7.02 -3.31
CA THR A 25 -3.65 5.70 -3.96
C THR A 25 -2.19 5.26 -4.13
N ALA A 26 -1.88 4.01 -3.79
CA ALA A 26 -0.55 3.42 -3.97
C ALA A 26 -0.02 3.50 -5.42
N PRO A 27 -0.80 3.17 -6.46
CA PRO A 27 -0.41 3.37 -7.85
C PRO A 27 -0.01 4.80 -8.22
N ASP A 28 -0.76 5.81 -7.77
CA ASP A 28 -0.42 7.22 -8.03
C ASP A 28 0.89 7.64 -7.36
N PHE A 29 1.15 7.13 -6.16
CA PHE A 29 2.41 7.38 -5.46
C PHE A 29 3.61 6.83 -6.25
N VAL A 30 3.48 5.61 -6.78
CA VAL A 30 4.53 4.98 -7.59
C VAL A 30 4.67 5.69 -8.94
N ALA A 31 3.56 6.08 -9.57
CA ALA A 31 3.56 6.82 -10.83
C ALA A 31 4.32 8.15 -10.72
N GLU A 32 4.05 8.93 -9.68
CA GLU A 32 4.73 10.22 -9.43
C GLU A 32 6.20 10.02 -9.05
N ARG A 33 6.51 8.97 -8.27
CA ARG A 33 7.88 8.68 -7.85
C ARG A 33 8.80 8.33 -9.03
N TYR A 34 8.28 7.62 -10.02
CA TYR A 34 9.06 7.14 -11.18
C TYR A 34 8.78 7.92 -12.47
N GLY A 35 7.81 8.83 -12.48
CA GLY A 35 7.41 9.63 -13.63
C GLY A 35 6.97 8.82 -14.86
N SER A 36 6.61 7.54 -14.68
CA SER A 36 6.38 6.61 -15.79
C SER A 36 4.95 6.07 -15.82
N PRO A 37 4.24 6.17 -16.97
CA PRO A 37 2.91 5.59 -17.15
C PRO A 37 2.88 4.06 -16.99
N THR A 38 3.96 3.39 -17.37
CA THR A 38 4.06 1.92 -17.25
C THR A 38 4.19 1.49 -15.79
N ALA A 39 4.89 2.28 -14.96
CA ALA A 39 5.01 2.04 -13.53
C ALA A 39 3.66 2.24 -12.82
N HIS A 40 2.84 3.20 -13.26
CA HIS A 40 1.47 3.37 -12.77
C HIS A 40 0.63 2.11 -13.03
N LEU A 41 0.57 1.67 -14.29
CA LEU A 41 -0.23 0.50 -14.67
C LEU A 41 0.20 -0.75 -13.88
N LEU A 42 1.51 -0.98 -13.77
CA LEU A 42 2.04 -2.12 -13.03
C LEU A 42 1.68 -2.05 -11.54
N ALA A 43 1.83 -0.89 -10.90
CA ALA A 43 1.48 -0.70 -9.51
C ALA A 43 -0.03 -0.88 -9.25
N ALA A 44 -0.88 -0.46 -10.19
CA ALA A 44 -2.33 -0.68 -10.10
C ALA A 44 -2.66 -2.18 -10.15
N VAL A 45 -2.10 -2.92 -11.11
CA VAL A 45 -2.32 -4.37 -11.25
C VAL A 45 -1.86 -5.12 -10.00
N ILE A 46 -0.67 -4.80 -9.47
CA ILE A 46 -0.16 -5.41 -8.24
C ILE A 46 -1.07 -5.11 -7.05
N SER A 47 -1.50 -3.85 -6.89
CA SER A 47 -2.38 -3.47 -5.78
C SER A 47 -3.73 -4.20 -5.83
N THR A 48 -4.30 -4.38 -7.02
CA THR A 48 -5.53 -5.17 -7.20
C THR A 48 -5.30 -6.64 -6.88
N ALA A 49 -4.20 -7.24 -7.34
CA ALA A 49 -3.88 -8.63 -7.07
C ALA A 49 -3.72 -8.90 -5.56
N ILE A 50 -3.00 -8.04 -4.84
CA ILE A 50 -2.84 -8.13 -3.37
C ILE A 50 -4.21 -8.08 -2.69
N SER A 51 -5.08 -7.17 -3.11
CA SER A 51 -6.43 -7.02 -2.55
C SER A 51 -7.27 -8.28 -2.73
N VAL A 52 -7.22 -8.88 -3.92
CA VAL A 52 -7.93 -10.14 -4.23
C VAL A 52 -7.38 -11.30 -3.38
N ILE A 53 -6.06 -11.48 -3.34
CA ILE A 53 -5.42 -12.54 -2.56
C ILE A 53 -5.78 -12.42 -1.07
N TYR A 54 -5.68 -11.21 -0.53
CA TYR A 54 -6.04 -10.93 0.86
C TYR A 54 -7.52 -11.25 1.13
N CYS A 55 -8.42 -10.83 0.24
CA CYS A 55 -9.84 -11.12 0.37
C CYS A 55 -10.12 -12.63 0.38
N VAL A 56 -9.51 -13.40 -0.53
CA VAL A 56 -9.62 -14.86 -0.57
C VAL A 56 -9.09 -15.51 0.72
N ALA A 57 -7.94 -15.03 1.23
CA ALA A 57 -7.38 -15.51 2.48
C ALA A 57 -8.30 -15.23 3.68
N GLN A 58 -8.93 -14.04 3.72
CA GLN A 58 -9.90 -13.68 4.76
C GLN A 58 -11.13 -14.59 4.74
N PHE A 59 -11.68 -14.90 3.56
CA PHE A 59 -12.81 -15.83 3.44
C PHE A 59 -12.45 -17.26 3.90
N LYS A 60 -11.23 -17.73 3.62
CA LYS A 60 -10.75 -19.03 4.12
C LYS A 60 -10.48 -19.06 5.61
N GLY A 61 -10.03 -17.95 6.20
CA GLY A 61 -9.77 -17.85 7.64
C GLY A 61 -11.02 -17.74 8.52
N LEU A 62 -12.18 -17.48 7.93
CA LEU A 62 -13.48 -17.44 8.59
C LEU A 62 -14.20 -18.80 8.65
N ALA A 63 -13.72 -19.80 7.90
CA ALA A 63 -14.32 -21.13 7.78
C ALA A 63 -13.70 -22.14 8.75
#